data_AF-A0A354TJ51-F1
#
_entry.id   AF-A0A354TJ51-F1
#
_cell.length_a   1.000
_cell.length_b   1.000
_cell.length_c   1.000
_cell.angle_alpha   90.00
_cell.angle_beta   90.00
_cell.angle_gamma   90.00
#
_symmetry.space_group_name_H-M   'P 1'
#
loop_
_entity.id
_entity.type
_entity.pdbx_description
1 polymer ?
#
loop_
_entity_poly.entity_id
_entity_poly.type
_entity_poly.pdbx_seq_one_letter_code
_entity_poly.pdbx_strand_id
1 'polypeptide(L)'
;MLTSKDISDAKKRLNKPEGHHEHDDCIRIAYEWLDAQTITKSIGSRQYALKHMIERWAGRYVSQSDVEVAAELHPCIRGKYPFFNISSRLTEPSTTRLEAIGQAMTHHNRESHQTKDYSRHEDTAR
;
A
#
# COMPACT_ATOMS: atom_id res chain seq x y z
N MET A 1 -4.12 4.71 -12.64
CA MET A 1 -3.88 3.35 -12.12
C MET A 1 -2.58 2.82 -12.72
N LEU A 2 -1.72 2.18 -11.91
CA LEU A 2 -0.41 1.68 -12.36
C LEU A 2 -0.53 0.64 -13.47
N THR A 3 0.23 0.81 -14.56
CA THR A 3 0.27 -0.19 -15.63
C THR A 3 1.18 -1.36 -15.24
N SER A 4 0.91 -2.55 -15.79
CA SER A 4 1.80 -3.70 -15.56
C SER A 4 3.22 -3.47 -16.09
N LYS A 5 3.38 -2.58 -17.08
CA LYS A 5 4.69 -2.16 -17.56
C LYS A 5 5.46 -1.37 -16.48
N ASP A 6 4.83 -0.37 -15.87
CA ASP A 6 5.44 0.43 -14.80
C ASP A 6 5.86 -0.46 -13.63
N ILE A 7 4.99 -1.41 -13.27
CA ILE A 7 5.23 -2.40 -12.21
C ILE A 7 6.42 -3.30 -12.56
N SER A 8 6.46 -3.85 -13.78
CA SER A 8 7.58 -4.69 -14.23
C SER A 8 8.91 -3.93 -14.21
N ASP A 9 8.91 -2.68 -14.68
CA ASP A 9 10.12 -1.85 -14.70
C ASP A 9 10.58 -1.49 -13.28
N ALA A 10 9.66 -1.23 -12.35
CA ALA A 10 10.00 -0.99 -10.95
C ALA A 10 10.54 -2.23 -10.23
N LYS A 11 9.94 -3.41 -10.46
CA LYS A 11 10.45 -4.70 -9.95
C LYS A 11 11.91 -4.92 -10.36
N LYS A 12 12.25 -4.61 -11.62
CA LYS A 12 13.63 -4.68 -12.14
C LYS A 12 14.57 -3.68 -11.46
N ARG A 13 14.16 -2.40 -11.32
CA ARG A 13 14.98 -1.37 -10.64
C ARG A 13 15.33 -1.76 -9.20
N LEU A 14 14.39 -2.37 -8.48
CA LEU A 14 14.57 -2.77 -7.09
C LEU A 14 15.21 -4.17 -6.92
N ASN A 15 15.54 -4.86 -8.02
CA ASN A 15 16.01 -6.24 -8.02
C ASN A 15 15.09 -7.18 -7.20
N LYS A 16 13.77 -7.05 -7.41
CA LYS A 16 12.74 -7.88 -6.78
C LYS A 16 12.20 -8.87 -7.82
N PRO A 17 12.76 -10.10 -7.88
CA PRO A 17 12.30 -11.09 -8.84
C PRO A 17 10.85 -11.51 -8.55
N GLU A 18 10.16 -12.01 -9.58
CA GLU A 18 8.72 -12.31 -9.57
C GLU A 18 8.28 -13.24 -8.43
N GLY A 19 9.16 -14.08 -7.89
CA GLY A 19 8.84 -15.00 -6.78
C GLY A 19 8.46 -14.34 -5.45
N HIS A 20 8.59 -13.01 -5.31
CA HIS A 20 8.16 -12.26 -4.13
C HIS A 20 6.80 -11.55 -4.30
N HIS A 21 6.15 -11.70 -5.46
CA HIS A 21 4.93 -10.99 -5.82
C HIS A 21 3.89 -12.01 -6.30
N GLU A 22 2.77 -12.15 -5.58
CA GLU A 22 1.70 -13.05 -6.02
C GLU A 22 0.99 -12.53 -7.27
N HIS A 23 0.78 -11.20 -7.33
CA HIS A 23 0.06 -10.55 -8.42
C HIS A 23 0.41 -9.06 -8.49
N ASP A 24 0.34 -8.46 -9.68
CA ASP A 24 0.53 -7.00 -9.86
C ASP A 24 -0.50 -6.19 -9.06
N ASP A 25 -1.68 -6.75 -8.82
CA ASP A 25 -2.73 -6.10 -8.02
C ASP A 25 -2.34 -5.93 -6.55
N CYS A 26 -1.47 -6.77 -6.00
CA CYS A 26 -0.94 -6.58 -4.64
C CYS A 26 -0.15 -5.26 -4.54
N ILE A 27 0.55 -4.89 -5.62
CA ILE A 27 1.28 -3.62 -5.73
C ILE A 27 0.32 -2.46 -5.93
N ARG A 28 -0.73 -2.63 -6.76
CA ARG A 28 -1.78 -1.61 -6.93
C ARG A 28 -2.52 -1.32 -5.63
N ILE A 29 -2.84 -2.36 -4.85
CA ILE A 29 -3.43 -2.25 -3.52
C ILE A 29 -2.51 -1.45 -2.58
N ALA A 30 -1.23 -1.83 -2.52
CA ALA A 30 -0.27 -1.11 -1.69
C ALA A 30 -0.11 0.35 -2.12
N TYR A 31 -0.16 0.62 -3.43
CA TYR A 31 -0.10 1.97 -3.97
C TYR A 31 -1.30 2.82 -3.51
N GLU A 32 -2.53 2.34 -3.66
CA GLU A 32 -3.73 3.06 -3.23
C GLU A 32 -3.74 3.33 -1.72
N TRP A 33 -3.24 2.38 -0.91
CA TRP A 33 -3.12 2.59 0.52
C TRP A 33 -2.10 3.68 0.87
N LEU A 34 -0.94 3.70 0.18
CA LEU A 34 0.11 4.71 0.36
C LEU A 34 -0.35 6.10 -0.11
N ASP A 35 -1.09 6.17 -1.21
CA ASP A 35 -1.62 7.42 -1.80
C ASP A 35 -2.60 8.14 -0.86
N ALA A 36 -3.37 7.39 -0.07
CA ALA A 36 -4.28 7.96 0.93
C ALA A 36 -3.55 8.54 2.17
N GLN A 37 -2.24 8.30 2.34
CA GLN A 37 -1.53 8.74 3.53
C GLN A 37 -1.14 10.21 3.48
N THR A 38 -1.16 10.87 4.64
CA THR A 38 -0.59 12.21 4.79
C THR A 38 0.94 12.14 4.69
N ILE A 39 1.52 12.77 3.65
CA ILE A 39 2.96 12.84 3.42
C ILE A 39 3.64 13.84 4.38
N THR A 40 4.80 13.47 4.92
CA THR A 40 5.64 14.32 5.77
C THR A 40 6.89 14.80 5.03
N LYS A 41 7.49 15.90 5.51
CA LYS A 41 8.73 16.46 4.94
C LYS A 41 9.95 15.55 5.18
N SER A 42 9.98 14.87 6.32
CA SER A 42 11.04 13.94 6.72
C SER A 42 10.58 12.49 6.65
N ILE A 43 11.51 11.56 6.43
CA ILE A 43 11.28 10.13 6.60
C ILE A 43 10.99 9.86 8.09
N GLY A 44 9.92 9.10 8.36
CA GLY A 44 9.55 8.74 9.72
C GLY A 44 10.49 7.70 10.33
N SER A 45 10.63 7.71 11.65
CA SER A 45 11.40 6.69 12.41
C SER A 45 10.53 5.57 12.97
N ARG A 46 9.21 5.70 12.88
CA ARG A 46 8.27 4.73 13.44
C ARG A 46 8.07 3.55 12.50
N GLN A 47 8.33 2.35 13.00
CA GLN A 47 8.06 1.11 12.28
C GLN A 47 6.57 0.76 12.41
N TYR A 48 5.93 0.55 11.28
CA TYR A 48 4.60 -0.03 11.21
C TYR A 48 4.70 -1.35 10.45
N ALA A 49 3.86 -2.32 10.85
CA ALA A 49 3.66 -3.53 10.06
C ALA A 49 2.75 -3.23 8.85
N LEU A 50 3.20 -2.33 7.97
CA LEU A 50 2.40 -1.74 6.89
C LEU A 50 1.78 -2.81 6.00
N LYS A 51 2.53 -3.87 5.68
CA LYS A 51 1.99 -4.98 4.88
C LYS A 51 0.73 -5.57 5.51
N HIS A 52 0.71 -5.78 6.83
CA HIS A 52 -0.45 -6.35 7.52
C HIS A 52 -1.62 -5.38 7.58
N MET A 53 -1.35 -4.08 7.69
CA MET A 53 -2.41 -3.07 7.64
C MET A 53 -3.07 -3.02 6.25
N ILE A 54 -2.25 -3.06 5.19
CA ILE A 54 -2.69 -3.07 3.80
C ILE A 54 -3.47 -4.36 3.51
N GLU A 55 -2.95 -5.52 3.93
CA GLU A 55 -3.58 -6.83 3.76
C GLU A 55 -4.98 -6.87 4.35
N ARG A 56 -5.11 -6.37 5.58
CA ARG A 56 -6.38 -6.33 6.30
C ARG A 56 -7.36 -5.36 5.65
N TRP A 57 -6.89 -4.18 5.25
CA TRP A 57 -7.73 -3.20 4.58
C TRP A 57 -8.29 -3.73 3.25
N ALA A 58 -7.42 -4.33 2.42
CA ALA A 58 -7.75 -4.76 1.08
C ALA A 58 -8.30 -6.19 0.96
N GLY A 59 -8.27 -6.97 2.04
CA GLY A 59 -8.69 -8.37 2.00
C GLY A 59 -7.89 -9.21 1.00
N ARG A 60 -6.60 -8.94 0.85
CA ARG A 60 -5.69 -9.65 -0.07
C ARG A 60 -4.30 -9.73 0.54
N TYR A 61 -3.59 -10.83 0.30
CA TYR A 61 -2.19 -10.93 0.70
C TYR A 61 -1.33 -9.87 -0.01
N VAL A 62 -0.41 -9.22 0.73
CA VAL A 62 0.52 -8.21 0.22
C VAL A 62 1.88 -8.45 0.87
N SER A 63 2.90 -8.69 0.04
CA SER A 63 4.25 -8.91 0.53
C SER A 63 4.95 -7.59 0.88
N GLN A 64 6.05 -7.66 1.64
CA GLN A 64 6.89 -6.47 1.84
C GLN A 64 7.42 -5.91 0.51
N SER A 65 7.80 -6.79 -0.42
CA SER A 65 8.29 -6.38 -1.73
C SER A 65 7.21 -5.64 -2.53
N ASP A 66 5.94 -6.01 -2.39
CA ASP A 66 4.83 -5.29 -3.02
C ASP A 66 4.76 -3.83 -2.53
N VAL A 67 4.89 -3.63 -1.21
CA VAL A 67 4.89 -2.29 -0.60
C VAL A 67 6.10 -1.47 -1.06
N GLU A 68 7.28 -2.10 -1.17
CA GLU A 68 8.49 -1.43 -1.66
C GLU A 68 8.36 -0.99 -3.12
N VAL A 69 7.80 -1.84 -4.00
CA VAL A 69 7.55 -1.48 -5.40
C VAL A 69 6.50 -0.37 -5.50
N ALA A 70 5.42 -0.45 -4.71
CA ALA A 70 4.40 0.59 -4.68
C ALA A 70 4.97 1.94 -4.23
N ALA A 71 5.83 1.94 -3.20
CA ALA A 71 6.49 3.14 -2.71
C ALA A 71 7.44 3.76 -3.75
N GLU A 72 8.21 2.94 -4.47
CA GLU A 72 9.08 3.37 -5.57
C GLU A 72 8.31 4.00 -6.74
N LEU A 73 7.09 3.52 -7.01
CA LEU A 73 6.23 4.04 -8.06
C LEU A 73 5.50 5.33 -7.67
N HIS A 74 5.41 5.64 -6.37
CA HIS A 74 4.60 6.74 -5.88
C HIS A 74 5.38 8.08 -5.88
N PRO A 75 4.88 9.14 -6.54
CA PRO A 75 5.65 10.37 -6.79
C PRO A 75 6.06 11.12 -5.51
N CYS A 76 5.25 11.03 -4.46
CA CYS A 76 5.47 11.75 -3.20
C CYS A 76 6.04 10.89 -2.06
N ILE A 77 6.08 9.56 -2.22
CA ILE A 77 6.58 8.67 -1.17
C ILE A 77 8.09 8.56 -1.31
N ARG A 78 8.78 8.59 -0.18
CA ARG A 78 10.25 8.55 -0.07
C ARG A 78 10.61 7.70 1.13
N GLY A 79 11.80 7.12 1.09
CA GLY A 79 12.31 6.23 2.13
C GLY A 79 12.33 4.77 1.65
N LYS A 80 12.47 3.85 2.60
CA LYS A 80 12.56 2.41 2.34
C LYS A 80 11.80 1.68 3.43
N TYR A 81 11.12 0.60 3.08
CA TYR A 81 10.38 -0.18 4.07
C TYR A 81 11.27 -0.58 5.26
N PRO A 82 10.80 -0.45 6.51
CA PRO A 82 9.45 0.01 6.94
C PRO A 82 9.34 1.53 7.16
N PHE A 83 10.33 2.32 6.76
CA PHE A 83 10.45 3.76 7.02
C PHE A 83 10.14 4.62 5.79
N PHE A 84 8.92 5.15 5.73
CA PHE A 84 8.51 6.11 4.70
C PHE A 84 8.27 7.50 5.28
N ASN A 85 8.20 8.50 4.40
CA ASN A 85 7.78 9.87 4.74
C ASN A 85 6.26 10.00 4.86
N ILE A 86 5.64 9.15 5.70
CA ILE A 86 4.21 9.21 6.01
C ILE A 86 3.99 9.59 7.47
N SER A 87 2.89 10.29 7.74
CA SER A 87 2.48 10.66 9.08
C SER A 87 2.26 9.43 9.97
N SER A 88 2.63 9.53 11.24
CA SER A 88 2.29 8.51 12.24
C SER A 88 0.78 8.44 12.57
N ARG A 89 0.03 9.47 12.17
CA ARG A 89 -1.44 9.51 12.21
C ARG A 89 -1.97 8.97 10.89
N LEU A 90 -1.96 7.63 10.76
CA LEU A 90 -2.37 6.93 9.55
C LEU A 90 -3.82 7.23 9.18
N THR A 91 -4.08 7.30 7.88
CA THR A 91 -5.42 7.51 7.32
C THR A 91 -5.95 6.19 6.80
N GLU A 92 -7.13 5.77 7.25
CA GLU A 92 -7.83 4.61 6.70
C GLU A 92 -8.34 4.99 5.30
N PRO A 93 -7.84 4.35 4.24
CA PRO A 93 -8.28 4.68 2.89
C PRO A 93 -9.72 4.21 2.65
N SER A 94 -10.45 4.91 1.79
CA SER A 94 -11.78 4.49 1.36
C SER A 94 -11.72 3.19 0.57
N THR A 95 -12.69 2.29 0.80
CA THR A 95 -12.80 1.06 0.01
C THR A 95 -13.09 1.31 -1.47
N THR A 96 -13.60 2.50 -1.82
CA THR A 96 -13.85 2.89 -3.22
C THR A 96 -12.57 2.86 -4.07
N ARG A 97 -11.40 3.12 -3.45
CA ARG A 97 -10.08 3.00 -4.11
C ARG A 97 -9.78 1.59 -4.64
N LEU A 98 -10.42 0.57 -4.07
CA LEU A 98 -10.21 -0.83 -4.43
C LEU A 98 -11.14 -1.32 -5.55
N GLU A 99 -12.19 -0.56 -5.91
CA GLU A 99 -13.22 -1.00 -6.87
C GLU A 99 -12.66 -1.34 -8.25
N ALA A 100 -11.57 -0.68 -8.65
CA ALA A 100 -10.90 -0.93 -9.93
C ALA A 100 -9.88 -2.09 -9.88
N ILE A 101 -9.59 -2.66 -8.70
CA ILE A 101 -8.55 -3.67 -8.52
C ILE A 101 -9.18 -5.06 -8.39
N GLY A 102 -9.02 -5.89 -9.43
CA GLY A 102 -9.71 -7.18 -9.54
C GLY A 102 -9.38 -8.18 -8.42
N GLN A 103 -8.16 -8.17 -7.88
CA GLN A 103 -7.79 -9.08 -6.77
C GLN A 103 -8.15 -8.54 -5.37
N ALA A 104 -8.70 -7.33 -5.24
CA ALA A 104 -9.11 -6.82 -3.93
C ALA A 104 -10.29 -7.63 -3.37
N MET A 105 -10.35 -7.79 -2.05
CA MET A 105 -11.38 -8.55 -1.31
C MET A 105 -11.49 -10.04 -1.66
N THR A 106 -10.51 -10.61 -2.35
CA THR A 106 -10.57 -12.02 -2.77
C THR A 106 -10.11 -13.01 -1.69
N HIS A 107 -9.45 -12.53 -0.62
CA HIS A 107 -9.00 -13.35 0.51
C HIS A 107 -9.73 -12.96 1.82
N HIS A 108 -9.66 -13.84 2.82
CA HIS A 108 -10.29 -13.66 4.14
C HIS A 108 -9.57 -12.67 5.08
N ASN A 109 -8.52 -11.98 4.61
CA ASN A 109 -7.68 -11.13 5.47
C ASN A 109 -8.45 -9.94 6.09
N ARG A 110 -9.56 -9.53 5.47
CA ARG A 110 -10.37 -8.38 5.88
C ARG A 110 -11.11 -8.57 7.20
N GLU A 111 -11.39 -9.80 7.60
CA GLU A 111 -12.11 -10.10 8.85
C GLU A 111 -11.36 -9.59 10.09
N SER A 112 -10.04 -9.46 9.99
CA SER A 112 -9.19 -8.95 11.06
C SER A 112 -8.95 -7.44 11.02
N HIS A 113 -9.56 -6.73 10.05
CA HIS A 113 -9.38 -5.30 9.85
C HIS A 113 -9.85 -4.49 11.06
N GLN A 114 -8.98 -3.61 11.54
CA GLN A 114 -9.19 -2.82 12.74
C GLN A 114 -9.12 -1.34 12.38
N THR A 115 -10.28 -0.74 12.16
CA THR A 115 -10.45 0.70 11.89
C THR A 115 -9.79 1.58 12.96
N LYS A 116 -9.70 1.11 14.21
CA LYS A 116 -8.97 1.77 15.32
C LYS A 116 -7.45 1.86 15.14
N ASP A 117 -6.86 1.12 14.19
CA ASP A 117 -5.43 1.22 13.87
C ASP A 117 -5.11 2.55 13.16
N TYR A 118 -6.14 3.25 12.68
CA TYR A 118 -6.04 4.51 11.95
C TYR A 118 -6.48 5.68 12.82
N SER A 119 -5.85 6.83 12.63
CA SER A 119 -6.16 8.07 13.34
C SER A 119 -7.16 8.96 12.58
N ARG A 120 -7.39 8.66 11.31
CA ARG A 120 -8.23 9.42 10.37
C ARG A 120 -8.92 8.43 9.44
N HIS A 121 -10.09 8.82 8.94
CA HIS A 121 -10.78 8.11 7.87
C HIS A 121 -10.77 9.02 6.65
N GLU A 122 -10.48 8.47 5.48
CA GLU A 122 -10.57 9.23 4.24
C GLU A 122 -12.04 9.56 3.96
N ASP A 123 -12.40 10.84 4.08
CA ASP A 123 -13.75 11.30 3.76
C ASP A 123 -13.99 11.13 2.25
N THR A 124 -15.01 10.34 1.92
CA THR A 124 -15.56 10.27 0.56
C THR A 124 -16.47 11.45 0.30
N ALA A 125 -15.94 12.67 0.44
CA ALA A 125 -16.63 13.87 0.00
C ALA A 125 -16.36 14.08 -1.49
N ARG A 126 -17.30 13.62 -2.33
CA ARG A 126 -17.55 14.21 -3.65
C ARG A 126 -18.65 15.24 -3.54
#